data_AF-A0A3B8L8Z5-F1
#
_entry.id   AF-A0A3B8L8Z5-F1
#
_cell.length_a   1.000
_cell.length_b   1.000
_cell.length_c   1.000
_cell.angle_alpha   90.00
_cell.angle_beta   90.00
_cell.angle_gamma   90.00
#
_symmetry.space_group_name_H-M   'P 1'
#
loop_
_entity.id
_entity.type
_entity.pdbx_description
1 polymer ?
#
loop_
_entity_poly.entity_id
_entity_poly.type
_entity_poly.pdbx_seq_one_letter_code
_entity_poly.pdbx_strand_id
1 'polypeptide(L)'
;MLFTLLDRLKGALFRFIRARGVVLCVRRVQWDNREMNQSYTQVSYQILCDDVVRNSAYEKVVEKVVAGKRVVDIGTGGMAFLARMCVEAGAEKVYAIEENTASFRSAQQRVRQAGLESRIELQEGFSTDVELAEKCDVLVHEVVGSVGSAEGMTLVVNDAKERFLKDDAEFIPHSCSTFVCPVKPLKLSMLDAMVSAISQFLFPFDHPDLYKVFNFPESNLLGPPAQFEKTVFCEEMPLEDRRELELVISKDGELDGLLLFIEIHVDRETVVNSLRQRTNWSTPYIKLFKEPVKVSRGDVVHVTVHRELSTTQPRYELDVRVCPRASGVETTRCFEWRGN
;
A
#
# COMPACT_ATOMS: atom_id res chain seq x y z
N MET A 1 14.33 14.03 23.09
CA MET A 1 14.99 12.77 23.53
C MET A 1 14.03 11.59 23.60
N LEU A 2 12.86 11.70 24.27
CA LEU A 2 11.92 10.59 24.40
C LEU A 2 11.30 10.15 23.06
N PHE A 3 10.83 11.09 22.23
CA PHE A 3 10.30 10.82 20.88
C PHE A 3 11.32 10.11 19.97
N THR A 4 12.56 10.56 19.98
CA THR A 4 13.65 9.97 19.18
C THR A 4 14.02 8.55 19.64
N LEU A 5 13.88 8.25 20.94
CA LEU A 5 14.08 6.90 21.46
C LEU A 5 12.93 5.96 21.06
N LEU A 6 11.69 6.44 21.15
CA LEU A 6 10.50 5.70 20.74
C LEU A 6 10.54 5.34 19.26
N ASP A 7 10.94 6.27 18.40
CA ASP A 7 11.09 6.01 16.96
C ASP A 7 12.17 4.97 16.67
N ARG A 8 13.33 5.04 17.33
CA ARG A 8 14.37 4.02 17.19
C ARG A 8 13.90 2.62 17.62
N LEU A 9 13.10 2.54 18.69
CA LEU A 9 12.50 1.29 19.13
C LEU A 9 11.51 0.74 18.09
N LYS A 10 10.66 1.59 17.50
CA LYS A 10 9.76 1.20 16.40
C LYS A 10 10.54 0.60 15.22
N GLY A 11 11.61 1.27 14.77
CA GLY A 11 12.44 0.77 13.68
C GLY A 11 13.13 -0.55 14.00
N ALA A 12 13.65 -0.71 15.23
CA ALA A 12 14.28 -1.96 15.67
C ALA A 12 13.26 -3.11 15.73
N LEU A 13 12.06 -2.86 16.23
CA LEU A 13 10.96 -3.81 16.28
C LEU A 13 10.54 -4.25 14.88
N PHE A 14 10.40 -3.32 13.95
CA PHE A 14 10.03 -3.62 12.57
C PHE A 14 11.05 -4.53 11.89
N ARG A 15 12.35 -4.23 12.06
CA ARG A 15 13.44 -5.10 11.56
C ARG A 15 13.42 -6.49 12.19
N PHE A 16 13.16 -6.58 13.49
CA PHE A 16 13.04 -7.87 14.19
C PHE A 16 11.91 -8.73 13.59
N ILE A 17 10.73 -8.13 13.41
CA ILE A 17 9.54 -8.80 12.87
C ILE A 17 9.83 -9.31 11.45
N ARG A 18 10.41 -8.46 10.59
CA ARG A 18 10.81 -8.84 9.23
C ARG A 18 11.85 -9.95 9.21
N ALA A 19 12.85 -9.91 10.09
CA ALA A 19 13.91 -10.93 10.12
C ALA A 19 13.39 -12.31 10.57
N ARG A 20 12.52 -12.34 11.59
CA ARG A 20 12.08 -13.61 12.21
C ARG A 20 10.79 -14.19 11.66
N GLY A 21 10.10 -13.49 10.75
CA GLY A 21 8.84 -13.97 10.18
C GLY A 21 7.72 -14.09 11.21
N VAL A 22 7.79 -13.31 12.28
CA VAL A 22 6.77 -13.22 13.34
C VAL A 22 5.48 -12.69 12.72
N VAL A 23 4.35 -13.28 13.07
CA VAL A 23 3.04 -12.76 12.63
C VAL A 23 2.71 -11.57 13.50
N LEU A 24 2.78 -10.37 12.91
CA LEU A 24 2.36 -9.16 13.60
C LEU A 24 0.91 -8.88 13.25
N CYS A 25 0.02 -8.82 14.24
CA CYS A 25 -1.36 -8.41 14.04
C CYS A 25 -1.67 -7.24 14.97
N VAL A 26 -1.81 -6.05 14.40
CA VAL A 26 -2.21 -4.87 15.14
C VAL A 26 -3.56 -4.40 14.63
N ARG A 27 -4.39 -3.85 15.50
CA ARG A 27 -5.64 -3.19 15.09
C ARG A 27 -5.27 -2.06 14.12
N ARG A 28 -6.15 -1.62 13.21
CA ARG A 28 -5.85 -0.51 12.28
C ARG A 28 -6.28 0.81 12.91
N VAL A 29 -5.47 1.87 12.74
CA VAL A 29 -5.90 3.23 13.07
C VAL A 29 -6.39 3.79 11.76
N GLN A 30 -7.48 4.53 11.81
CA GLN A 30 -7.91 5.32 10.69
C GLN A 30 -7.38 6.74 10.85
N TRP A 31 -6.39 7.10 10.02
CA TRP A 31 -5.87 8.46 9.93
C TRP A 31 -6.38 9.03 8.62
N ASP A 32 -6.58 10.35 8.58
CA ASP A 32 -6.63 11.04 7.29
C ASP A 32 -5.25 10.92 6.63
N ASN A 33 -5.19 10.66 5.33
CA ASN A 33 -3.94 10.46 4.62
C ASN A 33 -3.04 11.70 4.69
N ARG A 34 -3.60 12.92 4.71
CA ARG A 34 -2.78 14.13 4.89
C ARG A 34 -2.19 14.17 6.30
N GLU A 35 -2.98 13.85 7.33
CA GLU A 35 -2.48 13.75 8.70
C GLU A 35 -1.41 12.65 8.85
N MET A 36 -1.62 11.49 8.21
CA MET A 36 -0.64 10.41 8.16
C MET A 36 0.65 10.86 7.50
N ASN A 37 0.58 11.52 6.35
CA ASN A 37 1.74 12.05 5.64
C ASN A 37 2.53 13.03 6.51
N GLN A 38 1.86 13.86 7.31
CA GLN A 38 2.52 14.74 8.30
C GLN A 38 3.20 13.99 9.45
N SER A 39 2.81 12.74 9.71
CA SER A 39 3.37 11.91 10.78
C SER A 39 4.65 11.16 10.40
N TYR A 40 5.00 11.11 9.11
CA TYR A 40 6.18 10.40 8.63
C TYR A 40 7.46 10.98 9.23
N THR A 41 8.18 10.12 9.95
CA THR A 41 9.47 10.46 10.56
C THR A 41 10.64 9.92 9.74
N GLN A 42 11.85 10.37 10.05
CA GLN A 42 13.08 9.82 9.45
C GLN A 42 13.19 8.29 9.63
N VAL A 43 12.67 7.73 10.74
CA VAL A 43 12.66 6.27 10.93
C VAL A 43 11.64 5.59 10.01
N SER A 44 10.50 6.24 9.76
CA SER A 44 9.49 5.74 8.82
C SER A 44 10.09 5.62 7.43
N TYR A 45 10.76 6.67 6.95
CA TYR A 45 11.49 6.62 5.68
C TYR A 45 12.66 5.62 5.66
N GLN A 46 13.35 5.42 6.79
CA GLN A 46 14.39 4.39 6.88
C GLN A 46 13.81 2.98 6.72
N ILE A 47 12.63 2.70 7.31
CA ILE A 47 11.95 1.42 7.13
C ILE A 47 11.65 1.16 5.65
N LEU A 48 11.21 2.19 4.92
CA LEU A 48 10.97 2.13 3.48
C LEU A 48 12.28 1.89 2.71
N CYS A 49 13.38 2.60 3.05
CA CYS A 49 14.70 2.40 2.44
C CYS A 49 15.29 1.01 2.72
N ASP A 50 14.97 0.42 3.88
CA ASP A 50 15.40 -0.92 4.27
C ASP A 50 14.55 -2.02 3.59
N ASP A 51 13.52 -1.67 2.80
CA ASP A 51 12.74 -2.64 2.04
C ASP A 51 13.41 -3.08 0.74
N VAL A 52 14.33 -4.03 0.86
CA VAL A 52 15.11 -4.57 -0.27
C VAL A 52 14.22 -5.15 -1.37
N VAL A 53 13.13 -5.85 -1.04
CA VAL A 53 12.26 -6.48 -2.05
C VAL A 53 11.65 -5.41 -2.95
N ARG A 54 11.07 -4.38 -2.33
CA ARG A 54 10.51 -3.23 -3.04
C ARG A 54 11.58 -2.48 -3.82
N ASN A 55 12.65 -2.07 -3.13
CA ASN A 55 13.63 -1.15 -3.71
C ASN A 55 14.39 -1.79 -4.87
N SER A 56 14.76 -3.07 -4.79
CA SER A 56 15.39 -3.78 -5.91
C SER A 56 14.44 -3.99 -7.09
N ALA A 57 13.13 -4.11 -6.85
CA ALA A 57 12.15 -4.19 -7.93
C ALA A 57 12.04 -2.87 -8.71
N TYR A 58 12.01 -1.73 -8.01
CA TYR A 58 12.04 -0.40 -8.62
C TYR A 58 13.35 -0.13 -9.34
N GLU A 59 14.50 -0.37 -8.69
CA GLU A 59 15.85 -0.17 -9.25
C GLU A 59 16.01 -0.88 -10.60
N LYS A 60 15.66 -2.17 -10.65
CA LYS A 60 15.74 -3.00 -11.86
C LYS A 60 14.97 -2.41 -13.05
N VAL A 61 13.84 -1.73 -12.82
CA VAL A 61 13.01 -1.15 -13.88
C VAL A 61 13.48 0.25 -14.22
N VAL A 62 13.80 1.06 -13.21
CA VAL A 62 14.32 2.41 -13.37
C VAL A 62 15.58 2.40 -14.25
N GLU A 63 16.54 1.51 -13.98
CA GLU A 63 17.79 1.35 -14.78
C GLU A 63 17.55 1.11 -16.27
N LYS A 64 16.43 0.48 -16.64
CA LYS A 64 16.10 0.17 -18.04
C LYS A 64 15.36 1.31 -18.74
N VAL A 65 14.59 2.08 -17.98
CA VAL A 65 13.56 2.97 -18.54
C VAL A 65 14.03 4.41 -18.59
N VAL A 66 14.73 4.92 -17.56
CA VAL A 66 14.82 6.37 -17.36
C VAL A 66 16.01 7.05 -18.05
N ALA A 67 16.97 6.31 -18.60
CA ALA A 67 18.19 6.88 -19.18
C ALA A 67 17.88 7.95 -20.25
N GLY A 68 18.37 9.17 -20.06
CA GLY A 68 18.14 10.30 -20.96
C GLY A 68 16.74 10.90 -20.93
N LYS A 69 15.87 10.48 -19.99
CA LYS A 69 14.48 10.94 -19.90
C LYS A 69 14.26 11.98 -18.79
N ARG A 70 13.21 12.79 -18.94
CA ARG A 70 12.64 13.61 -17.86
C ARG A 70 11.67 12.77 -17.04
N VAL A 71 11.82 12.78 -15.73
CA VAL A 71 11.01 12.00 -14.80
C VAL A 71 10.27 12.93 -13.85
N VAL A 72 9.02 12.62 -13.52
CA VAL A 72 8.33 13.19 -12.36
C VAL A 72 8.21 12.13 -11.27
N ASP A 73 8.66 12.44 -10.06
CA ASP A 73 8.61 11.62 -8.85
C ASP A 73 7.56 12.20 -7.89
N ILE A 74 6.40 11.55 -7.75
CA ILE A 74 5.31 12.01 -6.87
C ILE A 74 5.40 11.31 -5.52
N GLY A 75 5.55 12.11 -4.45
CA GLY A 75 5.75 11.60 -3.09
C GLY A 75 7.20 11.19 -2.86
N THR A 76 8.16 12.06 -3.22
CA THR A 76 9.59 11.73 -3.20
C THR A 76 10.12 11.41 -1.78
N GLY A 77 9.41 11.86 -0.75
CA GLY A 77 9.70 11.60 0.65
C GLY A 77 10.95 12.32 1.15
N GLY A 78 11.20 12.22 2.45
CA GLY A 78 12.34 12.89 3.09
C GLY A 78 13.73 12.39 2.65
N MET A 79 13.78 11.30 1.88
CA MET A 79 15.02 10.69 1.39
C MET A 79 15.29 10.98 -0.09
N ALA A 80 14.31 11.49 -0.83
CA ALA A 80 14.34 11.62 -2.30
C ALA A 80 14.84 10.33 -2.98
N PHE A 81 14.42 9.18 -2.47
CA PHE A 81 15.08 7.90 -2.76
C PHE A 81 14.91 7.50 -4.23
N LEU A 82 13.68 7.54 -4.74
CA LEU A 82 13.37 7.20 -6.13
C LEU A 82 13.90 8.26 -7.10
N ALA A 83 13.77 9.56 -6.79
CA ALA A 83 14.38 10.62 -7.59
C ALA A 83 15.90 10.45 -7.76
N ARG A 84 16.62 10.15 -6.67
CA ARG A 84 18.07 9.88 -6.72
C ARG A 84 18.40 8.65 -7.53
N MET A 85 17.67 7.55 -7.32
CA MET A 85 17.79 6.33 -8.11
C MET A 85 17.62 6.60 -9.61
N CYS A 86 16.66 7.47 -9.99
CA CYS A 86 16.46 7.84 -11.39
C CYS A 86 17.66 8.61 -11.98
N VAL A 87 18.22 9.57 -11.25
CA VAL A 87 19.41 10.31 -11.71
C VAL A 87 20.63 9.40 -11.80
N GLU A 88 20.82 8.50 -10.82
CA GLU A 88 21.89 7.50 -10.81
C GLU A 88 21.77 6.54 -12.02
N ALA A 89 20.54 6.19 -12.41
CA ALA A 89 20.22 5.44 -13.63
C ALA A 89 20.30 6.25 -14.95
N GLY A 90 20.66 7.54 -14.87
CA GLY A 90 20.91 8.37 -16.05
C GLY A 90 19.73 9.23 -16.54
N ALA A 91 18.66 9.41 -15.75
CA ALA A 91 17.57 10.34 -16.07
C ALA A 91 18.09 11.77 -16.31
N GLU A 92 17.75 12.40 -17.45
CA GLU A 92 18.19 13.76 -17.81
C GLU A 92 17.86 14.76 -16.70
N LYS A 93 16.63 14.71 -16.19
CA LYS A 93 16.13 15.59 -15.13
C LYS A 93 15.02 14.89 -14.36
N VAL A 94 14.90 15.16 -13.07
CA VAL A 94 13.82 14.68 -12.21
C VAL A 94 13.12 15.86 -11.55
N TYR A 95 11.80 15.95 -11.69
CA TYR A 95 10.93 16.81 -10.89
C TYR A 95 10.39 16.00 -9.72
N ALA A 96 10.81 16.33 -8.50
CA ALA A 96 10.48 15.56 -7.31
C ALA A 96 9.52 16.35 -6.42
N ILE A 97 8.32 15.82 -6.19
CA ILE A 97 7.23 16.53 -5.50
C ILE A 97 7.02 15.93 -4.11
N GLU A 98 6.96 16.78 -3.09
CA GLU A 98 6.71 16.38 -1.70
C GLU A 98 5.81 17.39 -0.98
N GLU A 99 4.71 16.93 -0.39
CA GLU A 99 3.76 17.81 0.31
C GLU A 99 4.14 18.08 1.77
N ASN A 100 4.84 17.17 2.44
CA ASN A 100 5.25 17.35 3.82
C ASN A 100 6.47 18.27 3.88
N THR A 101 6.29 19.49 4.39
CA THR A 101 7.36 20.50 4.53
C THR A 101 8.63 19.97 5.22
N ALA A 102 8.51 19.13 6.25
CA ALA A 102 9.67 18.59 6.94
C ALA A 102 10.43 17.57 6.06
N SER A 103 9.67 16.73 5.33
CA SER A 103 10.21 15.78 4.35
C SER A 103 10.84 16.50 3.17
N PHE A 104 10.18 17.50 2.60
CA PHE A 104 10.71 18.36 1.54
C PHE A 104 12.06 18.98 1.93
N ARG A 105 12.16 19.58 3.13
CA ARG A 105 13.42 20.16 3.63
C ARG A 105 14.53 19.11 3.79
N SER A 106 14.17 17.91 4.27
CA SER A 106 15.12 16.79 4.37
C SER A 106 15.59 16.33 2.98
N ALA A 107 14.68 16.21 2.01
CA ALA A 107 14.98 15.88 0.63
C ALA A 107 15.93 16.93 0.02
N GLN A 108 15.63 18.22 0.18
CA GLN A 108 16.45 19.33 -0.30
C GLN A 108 17.88 19.26 0.26
N GLN A 109 18.03 19.04 1.57
CA GLN A 109 19.34 18.90 2.18
C GLN A 109 20.12 17.71 1.59
N ARG A 110 19.46 16.57 1.37
CA ARG A 110 20.11 15.36 0.84
C ARG A 110 20.51 15.49 -0.62
N VAL A 111 19.63 16.06 -1.45
CA VAL A 111 19.91 16.35 -2.86
C VAL A 111 21.12 17.28 -2.97
N ARG A 112 21.19 18.32 -2.13
CA ARG A 112 22.34 19.22 -2.05
C ARG A 112 23.61 18.54 -1.60
N GLN A 113 23.56 17.72 -0.56
CA GLN A 113 24.72 16.96 -0.08
C GLN A 113 25.25 15.96 -1.12
N ALA A 114 24.37 15.42 -1.95
CA ALA A 114 24.75 14.52 -3.05
C ALA A 114 25.23 15.27 -4.31
N GLY A 115 25.15 16.61 -4.34
CA GLY A 115 25.52 17.41 -5.52
C GLY A 115 24.56 17.23 -6.70
N LEU A 116 23.29 16.87 -6.45
CA LEU A 116 22.30 16.53 -7.48
C LEU A 116 21.32 17.67 -7.80
N GLU A 117 21.53 18.88 -7.27
CA GLU A 117 20.63 20.04 -7.43
C GLU A 117 20.45 20.48 -8.89
N SER A 118 21.42 20.19 -9.78
CA SER A 118 21.30 20.49 -11.20
C SER A 118 20.45 19.46 -11.97
N ARG A 119 20.12 18.33 -11.34
CA ARG A 119 19.43 17.19 -11.96
C ARG A 119 18.08 16.88 -11.29
N ILE A 120 17.92 17.22 -10.02
CA ILE A 120 16.68 17.04 -9.25
C ILE A 120 16.14 18.42 -8.87
N GLU A 121 14.98 18.76 -9.42
CA GLU A 121 14.22 19.96 -9.09
C GLU A 121 13.10 19.57 -8.11
N LEU A 122 13.21 20.04 -6.86
CA LEU A 122 12.23 19.74 -5.81
C LEU A 122 11.10 20.77 -5.81
N GLN A 123 9.86 20.28 -5.70
CA GLN A 123 8.64 21.09 -5.58
C GLN A 123 7.96 20.79 -4.24
N GLU A 124 7.73 21.82 -3.43
CA GLU A 124 6.99 21.71 -2.17
C GLU A 124 5.51 21.89 -2.42
N GLY A 125 4.70 20.90 -2.04
CA GLY A 125 3.26 20.96 -2.15
C GLY A 125 2.63 19.64 -2.59
N PHE A 126 1.31 19.62 -2.60
CA PHE A 126 0.57 18.49 -3.15
C PHE A 126 0.68 18.51 -4.67
N SER A 127 0.77 17.34 -5.30
CA SER A 127 0.99 17.24 -6.76
C SER A 127 -0.05 18.00 -7.58
N THR A 128 -1.33 18.00 -7.16
CA THR A 128 -2.41 18.75 -7.81
C THR A 128 -2.29 20.28 -7.70
N ASP A 129 -1.42 20.78 -6.82
CA ASP A 129 -1.30 22.20 -6.49
C ASP A 129 0.00 22.83 -7.03
N VAL A 130 0.93 22.00 -7.54
CA VAL A 130 2.21 22.46 -8.10
C VAL A 130 2.18 22.45 -9.62
N GLU A 131 3.07 23.22 -10.24
CA GLU A 131 3.22 23.29 -11.69
C GLU A 131 4.64 22.89 -12.10
N LEU A 132 4.76 22.17 -13.23
CA LEU A 132 6.06 21.78 -13.78
C LEU A 132 6.35 22.56 -15.05
N ALA A 133 7.62 22.93 -15.24
CA ALA A 133 8.04 23.71 -16.41
C ALA A 133 7.94 22.94 -17.73
N GLU A 134 8.06 21.60 -17.68
CA GLU A 134 8.07 20.73 -18.85
C GLU A 134 7.31 19.43 -18.56
N LYS A 135 6.67 18.87 -19.60
CA LYS A 135 6.11 17.51 -19.53
C LYS A 135 7.23 16.46 -19.49
N CYS A 136 7.02 15.43 -18.67
CA CYS A 136 7.95 14.34 -18.42
C CYS A 136 7.64 13.11 -19.28
N ASP A 137 8.67 12.30 -19.52
CA ASP A 137 8.60 11.04 -20.25
C ASP A 137 8.23 9.86 -19.33
N VAL A 138 8.43 9.99 -18.02
CA VAL A 138 8.19 8.92 -17.04
C VAL A 138 7.55 9.49 -15.77
N LEU A 139 6.50 8.83 -15.29
CA LEU A 139 6.01 8.97 -13.92
C LEU A 139 6.61 7.86 -13.05
N VAL A 140 7.31 8.24 -11.99
CA VAL A 140 7.72 7.36 -10.89
C VAL A 140 6.92 7.75 -9.65
N HIS A 141 6.36 6.77 -8.93
CA HIS A 141 5.73 7.04 -7.64
C HIS A 141 5.69 5.80 -6.74
N GLU A 142 5.56 6.04 -5.43
CA GLU A 142 5.26 5.02 -4.42
C GLU A 142 4.19 5.52 -3.45
N VAL A 143 3.04 5.89 -4.02
CA VAL A 143 1.84 6.35 -3.28
C VAL A 143 0.81 5.21 -3.19
N VAL A 144 1.30 3.98 -2.95
CA VAL A 144 0.49 2.75 -2.98
C VAL A 144 0.26 2.28 -1.55
N GLY A 145 -1.01 2.13 -1.16
CA GLY A 145 -1.38 1.66 0.17
C GLY A 145 -1.39 0.14 0.34
N SER A 146 -1.69 -0.33 1.55
CA SER A 146 -1.91 -1.79 1.82
C SER A 146 -3.19 -2.34 1.17
N VAL A 147 -4.09 -1.45 0.77
CA VAL A 147 -5.00 -1.61 -0.38
C VAL A 147 -4.46 -0.63 -1.41
N GLY A 148 -4.23 -1.05 -2.65
CA GLY A 148 -3.49 -0.27 -3.65
C GLY A 148 -3.92 1.19 -3.73
N SER A 149 -5.22 1.45 -3.87
CA SER A 149 -5.73 2.82 -3.98
C SER A 149 -5.81 3.61 -2.66
N ALA A 150 -5.50 3.01 -1.51
CA ALA A 150 -5.80 3.59 -0.20
C ALA A 150 -5.04 4.86 0.16
N GLU A 151 -3.90 5.13 -0.48
CA GLU A 151 -3.11 6.35 -0.26
C GLU A 151 -3.39 7.45 -1.29
N GLY A 152 -4.47 7.31 -2.08
CA GLY A 152 -4.91 8.37 -3.00
C GLY A 152 -4.20 8.39 -4.35
N MET A 153 -3.47 7.33 -4.73
CA MET A 153 -2.78 7.24 -6.03
C MET A 153 -3.70 7.56 -7.21
N THR A 154 -4.99 7.20 -7.15
CA THR A 154 -5.90 7.38 -8.27
C THR A 154 -6.07 8.84 -8.64
N LEU A 155 -6.24 9.70 -7.65
CA LEU A 155 -6.40 11.14 -7.85
C LEU A 155 -5.12 11.75 -8.44
N VAL A 156 -3.96 11.49 -7.81
CA VAL A 156 -2.69 12.12 -8.18
C VAL A 156 -2.14 11.61 -9.51
N VAL A 157 -2.36 10.34 -9.85
CA VAL A 157 -1.90 9.77 -11.13
C VAL A 157 -2.77 10.25 -12.29
N ASN A 158 -4.10 10.37 -12.11
CA ASN A 158 -4.96 10.93 -13.16
C ASN A 158 -4.62 12.39 -13.45
N ASP A 159 -4.41 13.19 -12.40
CA ASP A 159 -3.98 14.59 -12.55
C ASP A 159 -2.59 14.71 -13.25
N ALA A 160 -1.63 13.86 -12.87
CA ALA A 160 -0.30 13.86 -13.47
C ALA A 160 -0.32 13.51 -14.97
N LYS A 161 -1.19 12.59 -15.41
CA LYS A 161 -1.36 12.27 -16.85
C LYS A 161 -1.69 13.50 -17.68
N GLU A 162 -2.60 14.33 -17.17
CA GLU A 162 -3.07 15.50 -17.89
C GLU A 162 -2.00 16.60 -17.91
N ARG A 163 -1.45 16.92 -16.72
CA ARG A 163 -0.61 18.11 -16.54
C ARG A 163 0.88 17.86 -16.72
N PHE A 164 1.39 16.73 -16.24
CA PHE A 164 2.83 16.50 -16.10
C PHE A 164 3.42 15.55 -17.12
N LEU A 165 2.60 14.74 -17.81
CA LEU A 165 3.09 13.67 -18.67
C LEU A 165 2.86 13.95 -20.16
N LYS A 166 3.79 13.47 -20.98
CA LYS A 166 3.60 13.31 -22.42
C LYS A 166 2.62 12.16 -22.70
N ASP A 167 2.01 12.17 -23.88
CA ASP A 167 0.99 11.18 -24.26
C ASP A 167 1.54 9.74 -24.31
N ASP A 168 2.84 9.58 -24.57
CA ASP A 168 3.55 8.30 -24.63
C ASP A 168 4.40 8.01 -23.36
N ALA A 169 4.11 8.70 -22.26
CA ALA A 169 4.87 8.54 -21.03
C ALA A 169 4.80 7.11 -20.46
N GLU A 170 5.89 6.68 -19.83
CA GLU A 170 5.98 5.41 -19.11
C GLU A 170 5.65 5.59 -17.62
N PHE A 171 5.18 4.52 -16.98
CA PHE A 171 4.72 4.52 -15.60
C PHE A 171 5.48 3.47 -14.79
N ILE A 172 6.06 3.90 -13.68
CA ILE A 172 6.77 3.06 -12.73
C ILE A 172 6.14 3.31 -11.35
N PRO A 173 5.34 2.37 -10.82
CA PRO A 173 5.05 1.04 -11.36
C PRO A 173 4.13 1.06 -12.59
N HIS A 174 4.11 -0.04 -13.35
CA HIS A 174 3.23 -0.23 -14.51
C HIS A 174 1.76 -0.48 -14.11
N SER A 175 1.53 -1.30 -13.08
CA SER A 175 0.18 -1.57 -12.57
C SER A 175 0.20 -1.98 -11.10
N CYS A 176 -0.95 -1.86 -10.44
CA CYS A 176 -1.18 -2.34 -9.07
C CYS A 176 -2.53 -3.05 -9.01
N SER A 177 -2.56 -4.22 -8.37
CA SER A 177 -3.80 -4.96 -8.09
C SER A 177 -3.92 -5.20 -6.59
N THR A 178 -5.12 -5.06 -6.05
CA THR A 178 -5.47 -5.59 -4.73
C THR A 178 -6.27 -6.86 -4.93
N PHE A 179 -5.96 -7.89 -4.15
CA PHE A 179 -6.69 -9.14 -4.09
C PHE A 179 -7.39 -9.30 -2.75
N VAL A 180 -8.47 -10.08 -2.73
CA VAL A 180 -9.22 -10.43 -1.53
C VAL A 180 -9.41 -11.94 -1.42
N CYS A 181 -9.23 -12.48 -0.21
CA CYS A 181 -9.40 -13.90 0.10
C CYS A 181 -10.32 -14.10 1.30
N PRO A 182 -11.18 -15.14 1.30
CA PRO A 182 -11.85 -15.60 2.52
C PRO A 182 -10.83 -16.31 3.42
N VAL A 183 -10.84 -16.03 4.72
CA VAL A 183 -9.84 -16.58 5.65
C VAL A 183 -10.42 -17.15 6.94
N LYS A 184 -9.66 -18.09 7.51
CA LYS A 184 -9.85 -18.64 8.85
C LYS A 184 -9.45 -17.64 9.93
N PRO A 185 -9.95 -17.80 11.18
CA PRO A 185 -9.50 -17.00 12.30
C PRO A 185 -7.98 -17.01 12.43
N LEU A 186 -7.38 -15.83 12.58
CA LEU A 186 -5.95 -15.71 12.81
C LEU A 186 -5.62 -16.13 14.25
N LYS A 187 -4.93 -17.26 14.39
CA LYS A 187 -4.46 -17.75 15.70
C LYS A 187 -2.98 -17.44 15.84
N LEU A 188 -2.65 -16.57 16.79
CA LEU A 188 -1.28 -16.16 17.08
C LEU A 188 -0.62 -17.14 18.05
N SER A 189 0.68 -17.42 17.85
CA SER A 189 1.48 -18.07 18.89
C SER A 189 1.64 -17.13 20.10
N MET A 190 2.10 -17.65 21.25
CA MET A 190 2.35 -16.79 22.41
C MET A 190 3.35 -15.67 22.11
N LEU A 191 4.40 -15.97 21.33
CA LEU A 191 5.39 -14.97 20.93
C LEU A 191 4.77 -13.90 20.02
N ASP A 192 4.01 -14.31 19.01
CA ASP A 192 3.33 -13.40 18.08
C ASP A 192 2.34 -12.49 18.82
N ALA A 193 1.59 -13.04 19.78
CA ALA A 193 0.65 -12.30 20.61
C ALA A 193 1.36 -11.26 21.49
N MET A 194 2.48 -11.62 22.11
CA MET A 194 3.28 -10.69 22.92
C MET A 194 3.86 -9.56 22.06
N VAL A 195 4.44 -9.88 20.90
CA VAL A 195 5.01 -8.89 19.97
C VAL A 195 3.91 -7.97 19.43
N SER A 196 2.74 -8.54 19.11
CA SER A 196 1.57 -7.78 18.67
C SER A 196 1.05 -6.83 19.75
N ALA A 197 0.97 -7.28 21.01
CA ALA A 197 0.54 -6.43 22.13
C ALA A 197 1.51 -5.27 22.40
N ILE A 198 2.83 -5.52 22.34
CA ILE A 198 3.85 -4.47 22.46
C ILE A 198 3.73 -3.48 21.31
N SER A 199 3.51 -3.97 20.09
CA SER A 199 3.33 -3.13 18.91
C SER A 199 2.06 -2.28 19.00
N GLN A 200 0.96 -2.85 19.47
CA GLN A 200 -0.31 -2.17 19.73
C GLN A 200 -0.17 -1.00 20.72
N PHE A 201 0.79 -1.08 21.66
CA PHE A 201 1.10 0.04 22.55
C PHE A 201 1.90 1.14 21.84
N LEU A 202 2.82 0.78 20.95
CA LEU A 202 3.65 1.73 20.19
C LEU A 202 2.87 2.47 19.09
N PHE A 203 1.74 1.91 18.67
CA PHE A 203 0.83 2.45 17.67
C PHE A 203 -0.59 2.35 18.25
N PRO A 204 -1.19 3.35 18.91
CA PRO A 204 -2.54 3.22 19.53
C PRO A 204 -3.70 3.33 18.51
N PHE A 205 -4.83 2.62 18.72
CA PHE A 205 -5.82 2.28 17.66
C PHE A 205 -7.31 2.35 18.05
N ASP A 206 -8.22 2.58 17.08
CA ASP A 206 -9.68 2.75 17.33
C ASP A 206 -10.67 1.99 16.40
N HIS A 207 -10.25 1.18 15.40
CA HIS A 207 -11.21 0.44 14.54
C HIS A 207 -11.34 -1.06 14.92
N PRO A 208 -12.46 -1.57 15.48
CA PRO A 208 -12.51 -2.89 16.15
C PRO A 208 -12.25 -4.08 15.24
N ASP A 209 -12.62 -3.96 13.97
CA ASP A 209 -12.73 -5.12 13.10
C ASP A 209 -11.85 -5.04 11.84
N LEU A 210 -10.85 -4.14 11.86
CA LEU A 210 -9.85 -4.03 10.80
C LEU A 210 -8.45 -4.05 11.39
N TYR A 211 -7.61 -4.94 10.88
CA TYR A 211 -6.27 -5.19 11.39
C TYR A 211 -5.23 -5.02 10.29
N LYS A 212 -4.05 -4.51 10.64
CA LYS A 212 -2.85 -4.58 9.81
C LYS A 212 -2.10 -5.85 10.22
N VAL A 213 -1.99 -6.81 9.30
CA VAL A 213 -1.26 -8.06 9.55
C VAL A 213 0.00 -8.11 8.71
N PHE A 214 1.13 -8.50 9.30
CA PHE A 214 2.35 -8.80 8.56
C PHE A 214 2.65 -10.30 8.66
N ASN A 215 3.17 -10.88 7.59
CA ASN A 215 3.45 -12.32 7.49
C ASN A 215 2.19 -13.17 7.72
N PHE A 216 1.05 -12.78 7.15
CA PHE A 216 -0.19 -13.55 7.30
C PHE A 216 0.01 -14.98 6.75
N PRO A 217 -0.36 -16.04 7.49
CA PRO A 217 -0.09 -17.41 7.08
C PRO A 217 -1.00 -17.85 5.93
N GLU A 218 -0.44 -18.19 4.77
CA GLU A 218 -1.22 -18.68 3.61
C GLU A 218 -2.04 -19.95 3.92
N SER A 219 -1.68 -20.72 4.96
CA SER A 219 -2.48 -21.85 5.45
C SER A 219 -3.86 -21.46 5.95
N ASN A 220 -4.07 -20.18 6.29
CA ASN A 220 -5.35 -19.65 6.75
C ASN A 220 -6.29 -19.26 5.59
N LEU A 221 -5.83 -19.26 4.35
CA LEU A 221 -6.69 -18.99 3.20
C LEU A 221 -7.68 -20.15 2.98
N LEU A 222 -8.96 -19.80 2.86
CA LEU A 222 -10.05 -20.76 2.59
C LEU A 222 -10.31 -20.94 1.09
N GLY A 223 -9.91 -20.00 0.27
CA GLY A 223 -10.16 -19.96 -1.17
C GLY A 223 -9.01 -19.32 -1.96
N PRO A 224 -9.02 -19.41 -3.29
CA PRO A 224 -8.13 -18.62 -4.13
C PRO A 224 -8.44 -17.12 -3.99
N PRO A 225 -7.47 -16.24 -4.27
CA PRO A 225 -7.70 -14.81 -4.32
C PRO A 225 -8.64 -14.43 -5.48
N ALA A 226 -9.54 -13.49 -5.22
CA ALA A 226 -10.27 -12.75 -6.27
C ALA A 226 -9.70 -11.34 -6.38
N GLN A 227 -9.77 -10.75 -7.58
CA GLN A 227 -9.29 -9.39 -7.81
C GLN A 227 -10.26 -8.38 -7.17
N PHE A 228 -9.80 -7.72 -6.10
CA PHE A 228 -10.53 -6.67 -5.41
C PHE A 228 -10.49 -5.37 -6.21
N GLU A 229 -9.32 -5.03 -6.75
CA GLU A 229 -9.15 -3.93 -7.69
C GLU A 229 -7.95 -4.16 -8.61
N LYS A 230 -7.96 -3.48 -9.75
CA LYS A 230 -6.85 -3.43 -10.69
C LYS A 230 -6.74 -2.03 -11.26
N THR A 231 -5.52 -1.54 -11.30
CA THR A 231 -5.14 -0.28 -11.92
C THR A 231 -3.97 -0.55 -12.85
N VAL A 232 -4.12 -0.22 -14.13
CA VAL A 232 -2.99 -0.08 -15.06
C VAL A 232 -2.72 1.41 -15.19
N PHE A 233 -1.54 1.86 -14.78
CA PHE A 233 -1.33 3.30 -14.55
C PHE A 233 -1.33 4.13 -15.81
N CYS A 234 -1.11 3.56 -17.00
CA CYS A 234 -1.24 4.25 -18.28
C CYS A 234 -2.69 4.34 -18.80
N GLU A 235 -3.64 3.63 -18.19
CA GLU A 235 -5.05 3.60 -18.62
C GLU A 235 -5.90 4.59 -17.80
N GLU A 236 -7.13 4.83 -18.22
CA GLU A 236 -8.09 5.61 -17.42
C GLU A 236 -8.39 4.88 -16.10
N MET A 237 -8.40 5.64 -15.00
CA MET A 237 -8.62 5.08 -13.68
C MET A 237 -9.91 5.67 -13.09
N PRO A 238 -10.99 4.87 -12.94
CA PRO A 238 -12.27 5.38 -12.46
C PRO A 238 -12.17 5.87 -11.01
N LEU A 239 -12.77 7.03 -10.75
CA LEU A 239 -12.81 7.63 -9.41
C LEU A 239 -13.91 7.04 -8.52
N GLU A 240 -14.85 6.30 -9.07
CA GLU A 240 -15.88 5.59 -8.33
C GLU A 240 -16.25 4.31 -9.08
N ASP A 241 -16.42 3.19 -8.37
CA ASP A 241 -17.03 2.01 -8.96
C ASP A 241 -17.75 1.11 -7.94
N ARG A 242 -18.61 0.24 -8.48
CA ARG A 242 -19.27 -0.84 -7.76
C ARG A 242 -19.07 -2.14 -8.52
N ARG A 243 -18.73 -3.22 -7.82
CA ARG A 243 -18.45 -4.54 -8.41
C ARG A 243 -18.93 -5.67 -7.51
N GLU A 244 -19.20 -6.82 -8.11
CA GLU A 244 -19.56 -8.04 -7.39
C GLU A 244 -18.45 -9.07 -7.56
N LEU A 245 -18.07 -9.70 -6.45
CA LEU A 245 -17.04 -10.72 -6.37
C LEU A 245 -17.63 -12.00 -5.78
N GLU A 246 -17.20 -13.14 -6.31
CA GLU A 246 -17.51 -14.45 -5.76
C GLU A 246 -16.24 -15.10 -5.22
N LEU A 247 -16.18 -15.31 -3.92
CA LEU A 247 -15.06 -15.96 -3.27
C LEU A 247 -15.41 -17.42 -2.99
N VAL A 248 -14.90 -18.32 -3.82
CA VAL A 248 -15.16 -19.75 -3.70
C VAL A 248 -14.36 -20.36 -2.55
N ILE A 249 -15.06 -21.04 -1.63
CA ILE A 249 -14.43 -21.81 -0.56
C ILE A 249 -13.84 -23.10 -1.16
N SER A 250 -12.52 -23.21 -1.11
CA SER A 250 -11.76 -24.36 -1.64
C SER A 250 -11.46 -25.44 -0.60
N LYS A 251 -11.59 -25.10 0.69
CA LYS A 251 -11.28 -25.97 1.83
C LYS A 251 -12.31 -25.79 2.93
N ASP A 252 -12.73 -26.88 3.55
CA ASP A 252 -13.60 -26.84 4.72
C ASP A 252 -12.93 -26.05 5.86
N GLY A 253 -13.73 -25.34 6.64
CA GLY A 253 -13.25 -24.58 7.78
C GLY A 253 -14.27 -23.61 8.36
N GLU A 254 -13.74 -22.61 9.04
CA GLU A 254 -14.50 -21.55 9.69
C GLU A 254 -14.09 -20.22 9.06
N LEU A 255 -15.04 -19.52 8.45
CA LEU A 255 -14.88 -18.20 7.86
C LEU A 255 -14.96 -17.13 8.97
N ASP A 256 -13.87 -16.41 9.20
CA ASP A 256 -13.82 -15.30 10.18
C ASP A 256 -13.90 -13.94 9.50
N GLY A 257 -13.36 -13.83 8.29
CA GLY A 257 -13.21 -12.55 7.62
C GLY A 257 -12.59 -12.62 6.24
N LEU A 258 -12.14 -11.46 5.78
CA LEU A 258 -11.49 -11.25 4.49
C LEU A 258 -10.08 -10.74 4.71
N LEU A 259 -9.13 -11.25 3.94
CA LEU A 259 -7.76 -10.75 3.86
C LEU A 259 -7.56 -10.04 2.53
N LEU A 260 -6.99 -8.84 2.56
CA LEU A 260 -6.54 -8.12 1.39
C LEU A 260 -5.02 -8.12 1.31
N PHE A 261 -4.49 -8.14 0.09
CA PHE A 261 -3.07 -7.98 -0.20
C PHE A 261 -2.89 -7.38 -1.59
N ILE A 262 -1.71 -6.82 -1.85
CA ILE A 262 -1.41 -6.16 -3.12
C ILE A 262 -0.39 -6.93 -3.93
N GLU A 263 -0.50 -6.79 -5.24
CA GLU A 263 0.56 -7.07 -6.20
C GLU A 263 0.89 -5.78 -6.97
N ILE A 264 2.13 -5.32 -6.87
CA ILE A 264 2.65 -4.19 -7.62
C ILE A 264 3.51 -4.75 -8.75
N HIS A 265 3.09 -4.52 -9.98
CA HIS A 265 3.87 -4.83 -11.17
C HIS A 265 4.67 -3.58 -11.53
N VAL A 266 5.95 -3.56 -11.17
CA VAL A 266 6.85 -2.45 -11.48
C VAL A 266 7.05 -2.36 -12.99
N ASP A 267 7.26 -3.51 -13.63
CA ASP A 267 7.12 -3.73 -15.08
C ASP A 267 6.26 -4.99 -15.31
N ARG A 268 6.23 -5.53 -16.53
CA ARG A 268 5.45 -6.74 -16.85
C ARG A 268 5.95 -8.02 -16.17
N GLU A 269 7.21 -8.05 -15.72
CA GLU A 269 7.88 -9.26 -15.20
C GLU A 269 8.23 -9.17 -13.71
N THR A 270 8.37 -7.94 -13.21
CA THR A 270 8.92 -7.63 -11.88
C THR A 270 7.76 -7.29 -10.97
N VAL A 271 7.43 -8.23 -10.09
CA VAL A 271 6.25 -8.17 -9.22
C VAL A 271 6.65 -8.17 -7.76
N VAL A 272 6.05 -7.26 -6.99
CA VAL A 272 6.09 -7.23 -5.53
C VAL A 272 4.73 -7.70 -5.00
N ASN A 273 4.71 -8.74 -4.19
CA ASN A 273 3.50 -9.33 -3.61
C ASN A 273 3.56 -9.25 -2.07
N SER A 274 2.66 -8.48 -1.45
CA SER A 274 2.71 -8.19 -0.01
C SER A 274 2.28 -9.35 0.89
N LEU A 275 1.64 -10.37 0.35
CA LEU A 275 1.28 -11.58 1.09
C LEU A 275 2.46 -12.57 1.18
N ARG A 276 3.18 -12.74 0.08
CA ARG A 276 4.22 -13.77 -0.08
C ARG A 276 5.62 -13.28 0.19
N GLN A 277 5.85 -11.98 0.06
CA GLN A 277 7.16 -11.36 0.28
C GLN A 277 7.13 -10.47 1.51
N ARG A 278 8.29 -10.32 2.16
CA ARG A 278 8.41 -9.54 3.40
C ARG A 278 8.66 -8.07 3.10
N THR A 279 7.60 -7.34 2.79
CA THR A 279 7.62 -5.91 2.45
C THR A 279 7.18 -5.00 3.60
N ASN A 280 7.21 -3.68 3.39
CA ASN A 280 6.63 -2.66 4.28
C ASN A 280 5.09 -2.66 4.28
N TRP A 281 4.46 -3.14 3.21
CA TRP A 281 3.01 -3.26 3.16
C TRP A 281 2.50 -4.37 4.09
N SER A 282 1.45 -4.04 4.84
CA SER A 282 0.67 -5.02 5.59
C SER A 282 -0.39 -5.65 4.69
N THR A 283 -0.95 -6.76 5.14
CA THR A 283 -2.18 -7.35 4.57
C THR A 283 -3.35 -6.95 5.47
N PRO A 284 -4.28 -6.09 5.01
CA PRO A 284 -5.46 -5.74 5.77
C PRO A 284 -6.33 -6.96 6.03
N TYR A 285 -6.67 -7.18 7.30
CA TYR A 285 -7.54 -8.26 7.73
C TYR A 285 -8.84 -7.66 8.28
N ILE A 286 -9.95 -7.89 7.56
CA ILE A 286 -11.30 -7.47 7.95
C ILE A 286 -11.96 -8.63 8.67
N LYS A 287 -12.19 -8.48 9.97
CA LYS A 287 -12.95 -9.45 10.75
C LYS A 287 -14.45 -9.19 10.58
N LEU A 288 -15.15 -10.07 9.89
CA LEU A 288 -16.56 -9.84 9.55
C LEU A 288 -17.52 -10.34 10.63
N PHE A 289 -17.12 -11.35 11.38
CA PHE A 289 -18.01 -12.05 12.29
C PHE A 289 -17.48 -12.03 13.72
N LYS A 290 -18.39 -11.87 14.70
CA LYS A 290 -18.06 -12.04 16.11
C LYS A 290 -17.68 -13.50 16.41
N GLU A 291 -18.41 -14.43 15.79
CA GLU A 291 -18.16 -15.86 15.81
C GLU A 291 -17.98 -16.37 14.38
N PRO A 292 -16.93 -17.17 14.09
CA PRO A 292 -16.69 -17.67 12.75
C PRO A 292 -17.84 -18.52 12.19
N VAL A 293 -18.10 -18.38 10.89
CA VAL A 293 -19.16 -19.12 10.18
C VAL A 293 -18.60 -20.42 9.60
N LYS A 294 -19.19 -21.57 9.92
CA LYS A 294 -18.77 -22.86 9.32
C LYS A 294 -19.08 -22.87 7.82
N VAL A 295 -18.08 -23.20 7.02
CA VAL A 295 -18.16 -23.29 5.56
C VAL A 295 -17.55 -24.58 5.05
N SER A 296 -18.11 -25.09 3.96
CA SER A 296 -17.66 -26.28 3.26
C SER A 296 -17.09 -25.93 1.89
N ARG A 297 -16.21 -26.79 1.37
CA ARG A 297 -15.73 -26.67 -0.01
C ARG A 297 -16.90 -26.57 -0.99
N GLY A 298 -16.87 -25.56 -1.84
CA GLY A 298 -17.93 -25.26 -2.80
C GLY A 298 -19.01 -24.30 -2.30
N ASP A 299 -18.93 -23.84 -1.04
CA ASP A 299 -19.63 -22.64 -0.60
C ASP A 299 -19.04 -21.40 -1.30
N VAL A 300 -19.85 -20.36 -1.45
CA VAL A 300 -19.46 -19.09 -2.08
C VAL A 300 -19.76 -17.95 -1.12
N VAL A 301 -18.79 -17.06 -0.94
CA VAL A 301 -18.98 -15.78 -0.26
C VAL A 301 -19.15 -14.73 -1.36
N HIS A 302 -20.33 -14.13 -1.43
CA HIS A 302 -20.60 -13.02 -2.35
C HIS A 302 -20.19 -11.71 -1.67
N VAL A 303 -19.42 -10.89 -2.37
CA VAL A 303 -18.97 -9.59 -1.86
C VAL A 303 -19.31 -8.53 -2.90
N THR A 304 -20.18 -7.60 -2.56
CA THR A 304 -20.36 -6.38 -3.35
C THR A 304 -19.42 -5.32 -2.79
N VAL A 305 -18.55 -4.77 -3.63
CA VAL A 305 -17.59 -3.73 -3.28
C VAL A 305 -18.06 -2.42 -3.90
N HIS A 306 -18.10 -1.35 -3.11
CA HIS A 306 -18.23 0.02 -3.59
C HIS A 306 -17.01 0.83 -3.13
N ARG A 307 -16.46 1.64 -4.03
CA ARG A 307 -15.24 2.42 -3.78
C ARG A 307 -15.42 3.84 -4.30
N GLU A 308 -15.04 4.81 -3.49
CA GLU A 308 -14.95 6.23 -3.83
C GLU A 308 -13.49 6.66 -3.71
N LEU A 309 -12.86 7.02 -4.83
CA LEU A 309 -11.41 7.30 -4.97
C LEU A 309 -11.14 8.75 -5.43
N SER A 310 -12.16 9.59 -5.45
CA SER A 310 -12.10 10.99 -5.91
C SER A 310 -11.39 11.95 -4.95
N THR A 311 -10.96 11.48 -3.78
CA THR A 311 -10.31 12.29 -2.75
C THR A 311 -8.98 11.68 -2.33
N THR A 312 -8.18 12.46 -1.62
CA THR A 312 -6.98 11.94 -0.94
C THR A 312 -7.30 10.95 0.16
N GLN A 313 -8.57 10.80 0.56
CA GLN A 313 -9.05 9.87 1.58
C GLN A 313 -10.12 8.92 1.01
N PRO A 314 -9.72 7.92 0.21
CA PRO A 314 -10.66 6.98 -0.42
C PRO A 314 -11.62 6.32 0.57
N ARG A 315 -12.83 5.97 0.14
CA ARG A 315 -13.81 5.22 0.93
C ARG A 315 -14.09 3.88 0.28
N TYR A 316 -14.26 2.86 1.12
CA TYR A 316 -14.57 1.50 0.72
C TYR A 316 -15.76 1.00 1.53
N GLU A 317 -16.71 0.37 0.86
CA GLU A 317 -17.88 -0.27 1.46
C GLU A 317 -18.01 -1.68 0.89
N LEU A 318 -18.26 -2.66 1.77
CA LEU A 318 -18.47 -4.06 1.41
C LEU A 318 -19.81 -4.55 1.94
N ASP A 319 -20.62 -5.09 1.04
CA ASP A 319 -21.75 -5.94 1.40
C ASP A 319 -21.36 -7.40 1.20
N VAL A 320 -21.15 -8.12 2.30
CA VAL A 320 -20.75 -9.52 2.30
C VAL A 320 -21.94 -10.40 2.61
N ARG A 321 -22.19 -11.41 1.78
CA ARG A 321 -23.24 -12.41 1.97
C ARG A 321 -22.65 -13.81 1.84
N VAL A 322 -22.98 -14.67 2.79
CA VAL A 322 -22.60 -16.09 2.75
C VAL A 322 -23.81 -16.92 3.13
N CYS A 323 -24.13 -17.93 2.33
CA CYS A 323 -25.14 -18.93 2.64
C CYS A 323 -24.46 -20.30 2.65
N PRO A 324 -23.90 -20.74 3.79
CA PRO A 324 -23.20 -22.02 3.86
C PRO A 324 -24.16 -23.17 3.61
N ARG A 325 -23.79 -24.13 2.74
CA ARG A 325 -24.65 -25.30 2.45
C ARG A 325 -24.96 -26.11 3.71
N ALA A 326 -24.02 -26.15 4.66
CA ALA A 326 -24.14 -26.92 5.88
C ALA A 326 -25.19 -26.37 6.84
N SER A 327 -25.36 -25.05 6.92
CA SER A 327 -26.36 -24.42 7.80
C SER A 327 -27.65 -24.08 7.06
N GLY A 328 -27.57 -23.74 5.76
CA GLY A 328 -28.68 -23.19 4.98
C GLY A 328 -29.13 -21.80 5.44
N VAL A 329 -28.39 -21.17 6.36
CA VAL A 329 -28.73 -19.85 6.94
C VAL A 329 -27.83 -18.80 6.30
N GLU A 330 -28.44 -17.86 5.58
CA GLU A 330 -27.72 -16.70 5.04
C GLU A 330 -27.26 -15.79 6.18
N THR A 331 -25.99 -15.40 6.11
CA THR A 331 -25.40 -14.38 6.98
C THR A 331 -24.91 -13.22 6.13
N THR A 332 -25.29 -12.01 6.51
CA THR A 332 -24.93 -10.78 5.81
C THR A 332 -24.15 -9.83 6.72
N ARG A 333 -23.19 -9.09 6.16
CA ARG A 333 -22.40 -8.07 6.86
C ARG A 333 -22.11 -6.91 5.93
N CYS A 334 -22.37 -5.70 6.42
CA CYS A 334 -21.87 -4.48 5.80
C CYS A 334 -20.62 -4.03 6.55
N PHE A 335 -19.58 -3.63 5.83
CA PHE A 335 -18.34 -3.15 6.41
C PHE A 335 -17.79 -1.98 5.61
N GLU A 336 -17.51 -0.86 6.28
CA GLU A 336 -16.93 0.32 5.63
C GLU A 336 -15.62 0.75 6.31
N TRP A 337 -14.70 1.29 5.52
CA TRP A 337 -13.51 1.96 6.03
C TRP A 337 -13.04 3.03 5.06
N ARG A 338 -12.11 3.87 5.50
CA ARG A 338 -11.41 4.83 4.61
C ARG A 338 -9.96 4.44 4.40
N GLY A 339 -9.36 4.97 3.33
CA GLY A 339 -7.95 4.88 3.00
C GLY A 339 -7.03 5.07 4.21
N ASN A 340 -5.89 4.40 4.18
CA ASN A 340 -4.78 4.60 5.11
C ASN A 340 -3.51 4.10 4.46
#